data_AF-A0A538HEW3-F1
#
_entry.id   AF-A0A538HEW3-F1
#
_cell.length_a   1.000
_cell.length_b   1.000
_cell.length_c   1.000
_cell.angle_alpha   90.00
_cell.angle_beta   90.00
_cell.angle_gamma   90.00
#
_symmetry.space_group_name_H-M   'P 1'
#
loop_
_entity.id
_entity.type
_entity.pdbx_description
1 polymer ?
#
loop_
_entity_poly.entity_id
_entity_poly.type
_entity_poly.pdbx_seq_one_letter_code
_entity_poly.pdbx_strand_id
1 'polypeptide(L)'
;MLLGFRGAPGNTINNVTSYWVPSHTRNVFVDRVDTVCGIGYDRAADLGPDAARFHEIRRVVSNLGVFDFETADHRMRLRSVHPGVSVEQIVEATGFELVVPPDAPESRLPTADELRLIREVIDPNDVRKQEVRG
;
A
#
# COMPACT_ATOMS: atom_id res chain seq x y z
N MET A 1 13.38 12.54 -10.56
CA MET A 1 11.92 12.61 -10.83
C MET A 1 11.65 11.97 -12.19
N LEU A 2 10.93 10.84 -12.26
CA LEU A 2 10.84 10.06 -13.52
C LEU A 2 9.72 10.54 -14.47
N LEU A 3 8.62 11.10 -13.95
CA LEU A 3 7.38 11.36 -14.73
C LEU A 3 6.59 12.63 -14.35
N GLY A 4 7.12 13.52 -13.51
CA GLY A 4 6.35 14.66 -12.97
C GLY A 4 5.32 14.26 -11.91
N PHE A 5 4.46 15.20 -11.51
CA PHE A 5 3.41 14.98 -10.50
C PHE A 5 2.20 14.19 -11.03
N ARG A 6 1.96 14.22 -12.35
CA ARG A 6 0.77 13.67 -13.01
C ARG A 6 -0.51 14.08 -12.24
N GLY A 7 -1.49 13.18 -12.15
CA GLY A 7 -2.72 13.39 -11.37
C GLY A 7 -2.60 13.07 -9.89
N ALA A 8 -1.42 12.70 -9.37
CA ALA A 8 -1.28 12.25 -7.99
C ALA A 8 -1.76 13.29 -6.95
N PRO A 9 -1.45 14.60 -7.06
CA PRO A 9 -1.92 15.57 -6.08
C PRO A 9 -3.45 15.65 -6.05
N GLY A 10 -4.06 15.81 -7.22
CA GLY A 10 -5.51 15.89 -7.38
C GLY A 10 -6.24 14.62 -6.95
N ASN A 11 -5.69 13.44 -7.24
CA ASN A 11 -6.25 12.17 -6.81
C ASN A 11 -6.26 12.07 -5.29
N THR A 12 -5.10 12.29 -4.65
CA THR A 12 -4.97 12.11 -3.20
C THR A 12 -5.81 13.09 -2.39
N ILE A 13 -6.03 14.33 -2.83
CA ILE A 13 -6.87 15.28 -2.08
C ILE A 13 -8.38 15.09 -2.33
N ASN A 14 -8.78 14.63 -3.52
CA ASN A 14 -10.19 14.58 -3.90
C ASN A 14 -10.83 13.19 -3.86
N ASN A 15 -10.05 12.11 -3.78
CA ASN A 15 -10.55 10.75 -3.93
C ASN A 15 -9.81 9.75 -3.05
N VAL A 16 -10.52 8.66 -2.73
CA VAL A 16 -9.93 7.46 -2.13
C VAL A 16 -8.82 6.91 -3.04
N THR A 17 -7.60 6.84 -2.51
CA THR A 17 -6.41 6.41 -3.23
C THR A 17 -5.79 5.20 -2.55
N SER A 18 -5.21 4.28 -3.33
CA SER A 18 -4.42 3.15 -2.83
C SER A 18 -3.17 2.96 -3.69
N TYR A 19 -2.15 2.32 -3.13
CA TYR A 19 -0.89 2.06 -3.81
C TYR A 19 -0.61 0.57 -3.95
N TRP A 20 -0.08 0.19 -5.11
CA TRP A 20 0.48 -1.14 -5.37
C TRP A 20 2.01 -1.03 -5.42
N VAL A 21 2.71 -1.84 -4.63
CA VAL A 21 4.18 -1.89 -4.57
C VAL A 21 4.66 -3.31 -4.86
N PRO A 22 5.02 -3.63 -6.13
CA PRO A 22 5.38 -4.98 -6.52
C PRO A 22 6.67 -5.51 -5.86
N SER A 23 7.54 -4.60 -5.40
CA SER A 23 8.78 -4.95 -4.71
C SER A 23 8.94 -4.09 -3.46
N HIS A 24 8.60 -4.68 -2.32
CA HIS A 24 8.73 -4.07 -1.01
C HIS A 24 10.21 -4.03 -0.61
N THR A 25 10.76 -2.83 -0.53
CA THR A 25 12.16 -2.60 -0.14
C THR A 25 12.31 -1.31 0.65
N ARG A 26 13.43 -1.18 1.37
CA ARG A 26 13.79 0.03 2.13
C ARG A 26 13.95 1.27 1.26
N ASN A 27 14.20 1.10 -0.03
CA ASN A 27 14.33 2.19 -0.99
C ASN A 27 12.97 2.73 -1.47
N VAL A 28 11.88 1.96 -1.25
CA VAL A 28 10.51 2.37 -1.60
C VAL A 28 9.75 2.83 -0.36
N PHE A 29 9.83 2.06 0.72
CA PHE A 29 9.23 2.40 2.01
C PHE A 29 10.24 3.20 2.85
N VAL A 30 10.39 4.48 2.53
CA VAL A 30 11.36 5.40 3.14
C VAL A 30 10.72 6.27 4.22
N ASP A 31 11.49 6.68 5.22
CA ASP A 31 11.06 7.61 6.27
C ASP A 31 10.60 8.97 5.69
N ARG A 32 11.29 9.45 4.65
CA ARG A 32 10.93 10.68 3.95
C ARG A 32 11.14 10.54 2.45
N VAL A 33 10.10 10.83 1.68
CA VAL A 33 10.18 10.91 0.21
C VAL A 33 10.92 12.16 -0.24
N ASP A 34 11.66 12.08 -1.33
CA ASP A 34 12.37 13.23 -1.92
C ASP A 34 11.41 14.30 -2.44
N THR A 35 10.23 13.88 -2.91
CA THR A 35 9.22 14.76 -3.50
C THR A 35 7.83 14.19 -3.27
N VAL A 36 6.93 15.05 -2.79
CA VAL A 36 5.55 14.69 -2.48
C VAL A 36 4.70 14.89 -3.73
N CYS A 37 4.41 13.80 -4.43
CA CYS A 37 3.50 13.83 -5.58
C CYS A 37 2.05 13.54 -5.18
N GLY A 38 1.82 12.56 -4.30
CA GLY A 38 0.54 12.38 -3.62
C GLY A 38 0.70 12.84 -2.18
N ILE A 39 -0.24 13.62 -1.67
CA ILE A 39 -0.17 14.09 -0.28
C ILE A 39 -0.46 12.92 0.68
N GLY A 40 0.23 12.90 1.82
CA GLY A 40 -0.08 12.04 2.95
C GLY A 40 -1.00 12.73 3.96
N TYR A 41 -1.37 12.00 5.01
CA TYR A 41 -2.26 12.50 6.07
C TYR A 41 -1.69 13.72 6.81
N ASP A 42 -0.35 13.80 6.96
CA ASP A 42 0.35 14.94 7.56
C ASP A 42 0.01 16.25 6.82
N ARG A 43 0.23 16.26 5.51
CA ARG A 43 -0.02 17.44 4.66
C ARG A 43 -1.49 17.71 4.41
N ALA A 44 -2.32 16.66 4.38
CA ALA A 44 -3.76 16.85 4.31
C ALA A 44 -4.27 17.58 5.56
N ALA A 45 -3.79 17.21 6.75
CA ALA A 45 -4.14 17.89 8.00
C ALA A 45 -3.72 19.38 7.98
N ASP A 46 -2.54 19.70 7.44
CA ASP A 46 -2.05 21.08 7.31
C ASP A 46 -2.95 21.96 6.41
N LEU A 47 -3.68 21.38 5.47
CA LEU A 47 -4.61 22.11 4.57
C LEU A 47 -5.97 22.42 5.25
N GLY A 48 -6.21 21.86 6.42
CA GLY A 48 -7.46 22.01 7.17
C GLY A 48 -8.57 21.05 6.72
N PRO A 49 -9.58 20.86 7.59
CA PRO A 49 -10.59 19.82 7.43
C PRO A 49 -11.45 19.98 6.18
N ASP A 50 -11.76 21.21 5.76
CA ASP A 50 -12.56 21.45 4.56
C ASP A 50 -11.83 21.03 3.29
N ALA A 51 -10.54 21.33 3.18
CA ALA A 51 -9.74 20.95 2.03
C ALA A 51 -9.49 19.43 2.00
N ALA A 52 -9.22 18.83 3.17
CA ALA A 52 -8.90 17.43 3.32
C ALA A 52 -10.11 16.48 3.41
N ARG A 53 -11.35 17.00 3.33
CA ARG A 53 -12.58 16.22 3.56
C ARG A 53 -12.75 14.97 2.69
N PHE A 54 -12.06 14.89 1.55
CA PHE A 54 -12.08 13.74 0.64
C PHE A 54 -10.74 12.99 0.58
N HIS A 55 -9.76 13.41 1.38
CA HIS A 55 -8.48 12.76 1.47
C HIS A 55 -8.63 11.41 2.18
N GLU A 56 -8.33 10.34 1.48
CA GLU A 56 -8.24 9.02 2.07
C GLU A 56 -7.20 8.19 1.31
N ILE A 57 -6.13 7.80 2.01
CA ILE A 57 -5.27 6.70 1.55
C ILE A 57 -5.79 5.42 2.19
N ARG A 58 -6.48 4.63 1.38
CA ARG A 58 -7.20 3.43 1.81
C ARG A 58 -6.23 2.30 2.16
N ARG A 59 -5.41 1.85 1.20
CA ARG A 59 -4.45 0.76 1.44
C ARG A 59 -3.15 0.95 0.66
N VAL A 60 -2.10 0.29 1.16
CA VAL A 60 -0.95 -0.09 0.35
C VAL A 60 -0.92 -1.62 0.28
N VAL A 61 -0.83 -2.18 -0.91
CA VAL A 61 -0.66 -3.63 -1.12
C VAL A 61 0.71 -3.83 -1.72
N SER A 62 1.48 -4.78 -1.18
CA SER A 62 2.81 -5.13 -1.70
C SER A 62 2.94 -6.63 -1.91
N ASN A 63 4.08 -7.09 -2.43
CA ASN A 63 4.39 -8.52 -2.49
C ASN A 63 4.53 -9.19 -1.11
N LEU A 64 4.65 -8.44 -0.01
CA LEU A 64 4.83 -9.01 1.33
C LEU A 64 3.55 -9.00 2.20
N GLY A 65 2.62 -8.09 1.93
CA GLY A 65 1.47 -7.88 2.81
C GLY A 65 0.61 -6.68 2.43
N VAL A 66 -0.43 -6.45 3.24
CA VAL A 66 -1.36 -5.34 3.13
C VAL A 66 -1.13 -4.37 4.29
N PHE A 67 -1.22 -3.07 4.00
CA PHE A 67 -1.03 -2.00 4.96
C PHE A 67 -2.17 -0.98 4.89
N ASP A 68 -2.43 -0.30 6.00
CA ASP A 68 -3.35 0.81 6.08
C ASP A 68 -2.79 1.95 6.95
N PHE A 69 -3.60 2.98 7.17
CA PHE A 69 -3.29 4.14 8.00
C PHE A 69 -4.38 4.35 9.06
N GLU A 70 -4.99 3.25 9.52
CA GLU A 70 -6.09 3.25 10.52
C GLU A 70 -5.53 3.27 11.96
N THR A 71 -4.53 4.11 12.18
CA THR A 71 -3.94 4.42 13.49
C THR A 71 -4.38 5.82 13.91
N ALA A 72 -4.30 6.13 15.20
CA ALA A 72 -4.76 7.43 15.72
C ALA A 72 -3.99 8.63 15.12
N ASP A 73 -2.75 8.40 14.70
CA ASP A 73 -1.83 9.38 14.11
C ASP A 73 -1.62 9.17 12.60
N HIS A 74 -2.38 8.27 11.98
CA HIS A 74 -2.24 7.88 10.58
C HIS A 74 -0.83 7.41 10.18
N ARG A 75 -0.05 6.85 11.11
CA ARG A 75 1.12 6.05 10.76
C ARG A 75 0.72 4.76 10.04
N MET A 76 1.56 4.33 9.11
CA MET A 76 1.34 3.07 8.40
C MET A 76 1.31 1.89 9.37
N ARG A 77 0.30 1.04 9.23
CA ARG A 77 0.06 -0.15 10.04
C ARG A 77 0.01 -1.40 9.16
N LEU A 78 0.62 -2.47 9.63
CA LEU A 78 0.48 -3.79 9.03
C LEU A 78 -0.95 -4.32 9.23
N ARG A 79 -1.69 -4.47 8.12
CA ARG A 79 -3.07 -4.99 8.12
C ARG A 79 -3.08 -6.51 8.09
N SER A 80 -2.28 -7.11 7.22
CA SER A 80 -2.16 -8.55 7.08
C SER A 80 -0.85 -8.94 6.40
N VAL A 81 -0.34 -10.11 6.76
CA VAL A 81 0.88 -10.69 6.20
C VAL A 81 0.51 -11.68 5.09
N HIS A 82 1.21 -11.72 3.97
CA HIS A 82 0.92 -12.74 2.96
C HIS A 82 1.41 -14.12 3.42
N PRO A 83 0.72 -15.23 3.04
CA PRO A 83 1.16 -16.57 3.41
C PRO A 83 2.63 -16.83 3.06
N GLY A 84 3.40 -17.35 4.01
CA GLY A 84 4.83 -17.64 3.84
C GLY A 84 5.77 -16.45 4.05
N VAL A 85 5.25 -15.25 4.32
CA VAL A 85 6.03 -14.07 4.72
C VAL A 85 6.01 -13.95 6.24
N SER A 86 7.13 -13.55 6.85
CA SER A 86 7.18 -13.25 8.29
C SER A 86 7.06 -11.74 8.54
N VAL A 87 6.61 -11.38 9.75
CA VAL A 87 6.55 -9.97 10.18
C VAL A 87 7.94 -9.35 10.19
N GLU A 88 8.95 -10.11 10.62
CA GLU A 88 10.34 -9.69 10.66
C GLU A 88 10.85 -9.31 9.27
N GLN A 89 10.54 -10.12 8.24
CA GLN A 89 10.90 -9.80 6.85
C GLN A 89 10.31 -8.47 6.39
N ILE A 90 9.07 -8.17 6.76
CA ILE A 90 8.41 -6.89 6.43
C ILE A 90 9.13 -5.74 7.14
N VAL A 91 9.38 -5.86 8.43
CA VAL A 91 10.06 -4.83 9.23
C VAL A 91 11.48 -4.59 8.72
N GLU A 92 12.22 -5.65 8.39
CA GLU A 92 13.55 -5.56 7.77
C GLU A 92 13.50 -4.87 6.40
N ALA A 93 12.44 -5.10 5.60
CA ALA A 93 12.25 -4.47 4.31
C ALA A 93 11.68 -3.04 4.38
N THR A 94 11.26 -2.56 5.56
CA THR A 94 10.69 -1.22 5.77
C THR A 94 11.75 -0.25 6.31
N GLY A 95 11.85 0.95 5.74
CA GLY A 95 12.87 1.95 6.10
C GLY A 95 12.48 2.88 7.27
N PHE A 96 11.32 2.66 7.90
CA PHE A 96 10.78 3.46 9.01
C PHE A 96 10.10 2.54 10.04
N GLU A 97 9.72 3.10 11.19
CA GLU A 97 8.99 2.35 12.22
C GLU A 97 7.56 2.03 11.75
N LEU A 98 7.29 0.75 11.51
CA LEU A 98 5.98 0.25 11.12
C LEU A 98 5.14 -0.09 12.35
N VAL A 99 3.87 0.31 12.37
CA VAL A 99 2.94 -0.13 13.42
C VAL A 99 2.52 -1.57 13.15
N VAL A 100 2.98 -2.49 13.99
CA VAL A 100 2.69 -3.93 13.88
C VAL A 100 1.76 -4.35 15.01
N PRO A 101 0.51 -4.77 14.71
CA PRO A 101 -0.36 -5.39 15.71
C PRO A 101 0.24 -6.71 16.21
N PRO A 102 0.05 -7.08 17.50
CA PRO A 102 0.58 -8.33 18.04
C PRO A 102 0.06 -9.57 17.28
N ASP A 103 -1.17 -9.50 16.78
CA ASP A 103 -1.85 -10.60 16.11
C ASP A 103 -2.17 -10.23 14.65
N ALA A 104 -1.19 -9.68 13.92
CA ALA A 104 -1.36 -9.35 12.52
C ALA A 104 -1.80 -10.60 11.73
N PRO A 105 -3.02 -10.62 11.15
CA PRO A 105 -3.56 -11.82 10.55
C PRO A 105 -2.84 -12.17 9.26
N GLU A 106 -2.86 -13.45 8.90
CA GLU A 106 -2.50 -13.86 7.55
C GLU A 106 -3.56 -13.38 6.54
N SER A 107 -3.12 -13.02 5.34
CA SER A 107 -3.99 -12.60 4.25
C SER A 107 -4.80 -13.80 3.77
N ARG A 108 -6.12 -13.62 3.60
CA ARG A 108 -6.99 -14.70 3.13
C ARG A 108 -6.46 -15.30 1.82
N LEU A 109 -6.60 -16.61 1.70
CA LEU A 109 -6.41 -17.25 0.40
C LEU A 109 -7.58 -16.88 -0.53
N PRO A 110 -7.34 -16.81 -1.85
CA PRO A 110 -8.41 -16.66 -2.82
C PRO A 110 -9.34 -17.87 -2.79
N THR A 111 -10.63 -17.64 -3.02
CA THR A 111 -11.61 -18.73 -3.17
C THR A 111 -11.41 -19.48 -4.49
N ALA A 112 -12.02 -20.67 -4.62
CA ALA A 112 -11.97 -21.43 -5.87
C ALA A 112 -12.52 -20.63 -7.07
N ASP A 113 -13.61 -19.89 -6.88
CA ASP A 113 -14.20 -19.04 -7.90
C ASP A 113 -13.31 -17.86 -8.29
N GLU A 114 -12.68 -17.21 -7.30
CA GLU A 114 -11.72 -16.13 -7.57
C GLU A 114 -10.50 -16.66 -8.34
N LEU A 115 -9.96 -17.83 -7.98
CA LEU A 115 -8.86 -18.46 -8.70
C LEU A 115 -9.24 -18.77 -10.14
N ARG A 116 -10.43 -19.32 -10.37
CA ARG A 116 -10.95 -19.59 -11.72
C ARG A 116 -11.07 -18.31 -12.53
N LEU A 117 -11.70 -17.26 -11.97
CA LEU A 117 -11.85 -15.97 -12.64
C LEU A 117 -10.49 -15.36 -13.00
N ILE A 118 -9.53 -15.37 -12.07
CA ILE A 118 -8.19 -14.83 -12.32
C ILE A 118 -7.47 -15.62 -13.41
N ARG A 119 -7.47 -16.96 -13.34
CA ARG A 119 -6.66 -17.83 -14.21
C ARG A 119 -7.26 -18.07 -15.59
N GLU A 120 -8.58 -17.97 -15.74
CA GLU A 120 -9.26 -18.37 -16.98
C GLU A 120 -9.97 -17.21 -17.68
N VAL A 121 -10.35 -16.16 -16.95
CA VAL A 121 -11.20 -15.07 -17.49
C VAL A 121 -10.46 -13.73 -17.54
N ILE A 122 -9.87 -13.30 -16.42
CA ILE A 122 -9.33 -11.95 -16.25
C ILE A 122 -7.88 -11.87 -16.73
N ASP A 123 -7.04 -12.82 -16.32
CA ASP A 123 -5.61 -12.86 -16.66
C ASP A 123 -5.18 -14.26 -17.13
N PRO A 124 -5.75 -14.75 -18.26
CA PRO A 124 -5.47 -16.10 -18.77
C PRO A 124 -4.02 -16.28 -19.25
N ASN A 125 -3.30 -15.19 -19.50
CA ASN A 125 -1.91 -15.20 -19.96
C ASN A 125 -0.90 -15.01 -18.83
N ASP A 126 -1.34 -15.05 -17.57
CA ASP A 126 -0.48 -14.92 -16.39
C ASP A 126 0.38 -13.65 -16.35
N VAL A 127 -0.09 -12.52 -16.90
CA VAL A 127 0.65 -11.25 -16.89
C VAL A 127 0.94 -10.80 -15.45
N ARG A 128 0.05 -11.11 -14.49
CA ARG A 128 0.26 -10.82 -13.06
C ARG A 128 1.55 -11.40 -12.48
N LYS A 129 2.08 -12.49 -13.05
CA LYS A 129 3.34 -13.10 -12.59
C LYS A 129 4.56 -12.23 -12.91
N GLN A 130 4.42 -11.25 -13.80
CA GLN A 130 5.49 -10.30 -14.11
C GLN A 130 5.55 -9.15 -13.09
N GLU A 131 4.42 -8.87 -12.42
CA GLU A 131 4.33 -7.81 -11.41
C GLU A 131 4.99 -8.22 -10.10
N VAL A 132 4.82 -9.47 -9.67
CA VAL A 132 5.44 -9.97 -8.43
C VAL A 132 6.57 -10.91 -8.79
N ARG A 133 7.81 -10.48 -8.54
CA ARG A 133 8.97 -11.37 -8.67
C ARG A 133 8.92 -12.37 -7.51
N GLY A 134 8.97 -13.67 -7.84
CA GLY A 134 9.10 -14.75 -6.86
C GLY A 134 10.47 -14.81 -6.21
#